data_AF-A0A9W8AUG7-F1
#
_entry.id   AF-A0A9W8AUG7-F1
#
_cell.length_a   1.000
_cell.length_b   1.000
_cell.length_c   1.000
_cell.angle_alpha   90.00
_cell.angle_beta   90.00
_cell.angle_gamma   90.00
#
_symmetry.space_group_name_H-M   'P 1'
#
loop_
_entity.id
_entity.type
_entity.pdbx_description
1 polymer ?
#
loop_
_entity_poly.entity_id
_entity_poly.type
_entity_poly.pdbx_seq_one_letter_code
_entity_poly.pdbx_strand_id
1 'polypeptide(L)'
;MSTVTPTPGFVFATVVSNNQPSGSDIGIYTPGELHVEFPKGLPIRVNVCSSPILPTPPTNSEAEIQKALAADPSSVYKIPLFLSPPVRDSQGVTFDAVVHPQPLARAVQDFDFKLYLIELCMEWVEERAPMQLSRQFTLPSIPYYGTPGAHHINLPEPQLVQEVEKTEAHTKPKALPTKQVKATVTQLNKQVDILTLTLATYRCAPSQVLVEIDPTTVTVTIDNVTRLQTPHPFTSYQSCRAYFITQNRTLKVLCPSSK
;
A
#
# COMPACT_ATOMS: atom_id res chain seq x y z
N MET A 1 -8.49 -13.35 4.76
CA MET A 1 -9.44 -12.21 4.85
C MET A 1 -10.01 -12.21 6.24
N SER A 2 -9.66 -11.22 7.05
CA SER A 2 -10.10 -11.12 8.44
C SER A 2 -11.20 -10.05 8.52
N THR A 3 -12.30 -10.38 9.17
CA THR A 3 -13.35 -9.39 9.46
C THR A 3 -12.98 -8.63 10.74
N VAL A 4 -13.04 -7.31 10.69
CA VAL A 4 -12.77 -6.45 11.83
C VAL A 4 -13.98 -5.57 12.13
N THR A 5 -14.42 -5.57 13.39
CA THR A 5 -15.31 -4.52 13.88
C THR A 5 -14.43 -3.58 14.69
N PRO A 6 -14.13 -2.37 14.19
CA PRO A 6 -13.17 -1.49 14.81
C PRO A 6 -13.76 -0.88 16.09
N THR A 7 -12.93 -0.73 17.11
CA THR A 7 -13.28 -0.03 18.35
C THR A 7 -13.22 1.47 18.13
N PRO A 8 -14.30 2.22 18.39
CA PRO A 8 -14.32 3.69 18.31
C PRO A 8 -13.20 4.37 19.08
N GLY A 9 -12.66 5.44 18.50
CA GLY A 9 -11.66 6.30 19.12
C GLY A 9 -12.14 7.74 19.17
N PHE A 10 -11.88 8.48 18.10
CA PHE A 10 -12.34 9.86 17.95
C PHE A 10 -12.68 10.17 16.50
N VAL A 11 -13.42 11.26 16.29
CA VAL A 11 -13.74 11.77 14.95
C VAL A 11 -13.04 13.10 14.73
N PHE A 12 -12.55 13.31 13.50
CA PHE A 12 -12.27 14.65 13.01
C PHE A 12 -13.10 14.94 11.76
N ALA A 13 -13.46 16.21 11.59
CA ALA A 13 -14.24 16.67 10.45
C ALA A 13 -13.48 17.79 9.72
N THR A 14 -13.39 17.68 8.40
CA THR A 14 -12.78 18.64 7.49
C THR A 14 -13.68 18.83 6.26
N VAL A 15 -13.22 19.56 5.26
CA VAL A 15 -13.90 19.77 3.98
C VAL A 15 -12.93 19.54 2.83
N VAL A 16 -13.47 19.20 1.67
CA VAL A 16 -12.70 19.22 0.42
C VAL A 16 -12.28 20.66 0.11
N SER A 17 -10.98 20.92 0.05
CA SER A 17 -10.41 22.26 -0.19
C SER A 17 -10.32 22.56 -1.68
N ASN A 18 -9.91 21.58 -2.48
CA ASN A 18 -9.87 21.61 -3.94
C ASN A 18 -10.16 20.22 -4.50
N ASN A 19 -10.76 20.18 -5.68
CA ASN A 19 -10.82 18.96 -6.48
C ASN A 19 -9.47 18.82 -7.20
N GLN A 20 -8.84 17.64 -7.15
CA GLN A 20 -7.75 17.36 -8.08
C GLN A 20 -8.32 17.41 -9.50
N PRO A 21 -7.64 18.06 -10.48
CA PRO A 21 -8.12 18.09 -11.85
C PRO A 21 -8.22 16.66 -12.39
N SER A 22 -9.33 16.38 -13.07
CA SER A 22 -9.70 15.11 -13.71
C SER A 22 -8.78 14.77 -14.90
N GLY A 23 -7.49 14.60 -14.64
CA GLY A 23 -6.45 14.33 -15.63
C GLY A 23 -5.43 13.26 -15.22
N SER A 24 -5.59 12.62 -14.06
CA SER A 24 -4.85 11.41 -13.69
C SER A 24 -5.81 10.23 -13.71
N ASP A 25 -5.51 9.22 -14.52
CA ASP A 25 -6.16 7.90 -14.52
C ASP A 25 -5.91 7.10 -13.22
N ILE A 26 -5.85 7.77 -12.06
CA ILE A 26 -5.68 7.16 -10.73
C ILE A 26 -6.81 7.67 -9.83
N GLY A 27 -8.04 7.39 -10.23
CA GLY A 27 -9.18 7.34 -9.32
C GLY A 27 -9.43 5.89 -8.97
N ILE A 28 -8.64 5.27 -8.08
CA ILE A 28 -8.96 3.91 -7.64
C ILE A 28 -9.75 3.98 -6.34
N TYR A 29 -11.03 4.30 -6.50
CA TYR A 29 -12.03 3.56 -5.73
C TYR A 29 -12.78 2.63 -6.67
N THR A 30 -12.60 1.32 -6.49
CA THR A 30 -13.68 0.34 -6.62
C THR A 30 -13.25 -1.01 -6.04
N PRO A 31 -14.05 -1.58 -5.13
CA PRO A 31 -14.93 -2.66 -5.61
C PRO A 31 -16.42 -2.25 -5.57
N GLY A 32 -17.05 -2.14 -6.76
CA GLY A 32 -18.52 -2.10 -6.91
C GLY A 32 -19.20 -0.86 -7.54
N GLU A 33 -18.46 0.01 -8.22
CA GLU A 33 -18.88 1.20 -8.99
C GLU A 33 -19.85 2.16 -8.28
N LEU A 34 -19.29 3.03 -7.43
CA LEU A 34 -19.89 4.32 -7.09
C LEU A 34 -18.88 5.42 -7.42
N HIS A 35 -19.17 6.17 -8.48
CA HIS A 35 -18.43 7.38 -8.83
C HIS A 35 -18.78 8.46 -7.81
N VAL A 36 -18.18 8.40 -6.61
CA VAL A 36 -18.39 9.42 -5.59
C VAL A 36 -17.64 10.67 -6.03
N GLU A 37 -18.40 11.69 -6.42
CA GLU A 37 -17.84 13.02 -6.64
C GLU A 37 -17.53 13.69 -5.31
N PHE A 38 -16.36 14.32 -5.23
CA PHE A 38 -15.88 15.06 -4.07
C PHE A 38 -15.80 16.56 -4.43
N PRO A 39 -16.93 17.27 -4.53
CA PRO A 39 -16.92 18.70 -4.83
C PRO A 39 -16.30 19.50 -3.68
N LYS A 40 -15.62 20.60 -4.03
CA LYS A 40 -15.12 21.59 -3.07
C LYS A 40 -16.19 22.00 -2.07
N GLY A 41 -15.83 22.02 -0.80
CA GLY A 41 -16.72 22.31 0.33
C GLY A 41 -17.52 21.11 0.83
N LEU A 42 -17.42 19.92 0.19
CA LEU A 42 -18.05 18.71 0.71
C LEU A 42 -17.50 18.39 2.11
N PRO A 43 -18.36 18.23 3.13
CA PRO A 43 -17.93 17.81 4.46
C PRO A 43 -17.40 16.37 4.45
N ILE A 44 -16.21 16.20 5.02
CA ILE A 44 -15.54 14.91 5.19
C ILE A 44 -15.40 14.65 6.69
N ARG A 45 -15.83 13.47 7.13
CA ARG A 45 -15.60 12.98 8.50
C ARG A 45 -14.71 11.75 8.44
N VAL A 46 -13.80 11.62 9.39
CA VAL A 46 -12.97 10.44 9.51
C VAL A 46 -13.10 9.91 10.93
N ASN A 47 -13.62 8.70 11.06
CA ASN A 47 -13.65 7.95 12.30
C ASN A 47 -12.27 7.30 12.48
N VAL A 48 -11.48 7.80 13.42
CA VAL A 48 -10.21 7.19 13.80
C VAL A 48 -10.50 6.12 14.85
N CYS A 49 -10.38 4.87 14.43
CA CYS A 49 -10.76 3.71 15.21
C CYS A 49 -9.55 2.78 15.41
N SER A 50 -9.70 1.77 16.27
CA SER A 50 -8.63 0.80 16.51
C SER A 50 -9.06 -0.64 16.34
N SER A 51 -8.09 -1.50 16.02
CA SER A 51 -8.25 -2.95 16.11
C SER A 51 -6.92 -3.66 16.36
N PRO A 52 -6.86 -4.62 17.30
CA PRO A 52 -5.65 -5.41 17.55
C PRO A 52 -5.31 -6.36 16.39
N ILE A 53 -6.21 -6.52 15.41
CA ILE A 53 -5.95 -7.31 14.20
C ILE A 53 -4.91 -6.62 13.30
N LEU A 54 -4.84 -5.28 13.32
CA LEU A 54 -3.84 -4.56 12.53
C LEU A 54 -2.43 -4.71 13.12
N PRO A 55 -1.37 -4.72 12.30
CA PRO A 55 -0.01 -4.82 12.80
C PRO A 55 0.32 -3.64 13.72
N THR A 56 0.95 -3.95 14.85
CA THR A 56 1.50 -2.95 15.75
C THR A 56 2.57 -2.12 15.02
N PRO A 57 2.65 -0.79 15.23
CA PRO A 57 3.76 0.00 14.73
C PRO A 57 5.10 -0.56 15.22
N PRO A 58 6.19 -0.39 14.46
CA PRO A 58 7.51 -0.79 14.90
C PRO A 58 7.87 -0.08 16.22
N THR A 59 8.55 -0.81 17.10
CA THR A 59 9.09 -0.23 18.33
C THR A 59 10.27 0.66 17.95
N ASN A 60 10.09 1.96 18.10
CA ASN A 60 11.13 2.96 17.82
C ASN A 60 11.39 3.82 19.06
N SER A 61 12.57 4.44 19.11
CA SER A 61 12.89 5.40 20.16
C SER A 61 11.99 6.63 20.07
N GLU A 62 11.78 7.32 21.20
CA GLU A 62 10.97 8.55 21.20
C GLU A 62 11.54 9.60 20.25
N ALA A 63 12.87 9.73 20.16
CA ALA A 63 13.52 10.63 19.22
C ALA A 63 13.17 10.33 17.74
N GLU A 64 12.99 9.05 17.41
CA GLU A 64 12.61 8.63 16.05
C GLU A 64 11.13 8.91 15.77
N ILE A 65 10.28 8.81 16.79
CA ILE A 65 8.87 9.20 16.68
C ILE A 65 8.76 10.73 16.51
N GLN A 66 9.56 11.50 17.26
CA GLN A 66 9.60 12.97 17.13
C GLN A 66 10.02 13.43 15.73
N LYS A 67 10.92 12.70 15.05
CA LYS A 67 11.22 12.96 13.64
C LYS A 67 9.99 12.79 12.74
N ALA A 68 9.21 11.73 12.95
CA ALA A 68 7.97 11.52 12.19
C ALA A 68 6.95 12.65 12.44
N LEU A 69 6.81 13.08 13.70
CA LEU A 69 5.94 14.20 14.07
C LEU A 69 6.37 15.52 13.40
N ALA A 70 7.68 15.70 13.20
CA ALA A 70 8.26 16.85 12.49
C ALA A 70 8.25 16.70 10.95
N ALA A 71 7.62 15.65 10.41
CA ALA A 71 7.62 15.31 8.99
C ALA A 71 9.03 15.18 8.37
N ASP A 72 10.00 14.70 9.15
CA ASP A 72 11.36 14.45 8.68
C ASP A 72 11.35 13.28 7.67
N PRO A 73 11.82 13.48 6.42
CA PRO A 73 11.80 12.44 5.39
C PRO A 73 12.72 11.25 5.72
N SER A 74 13.65 11.41 6.66
CA SER A 74 14.52 10.33 7.15
C SER A 74 13.84 9.43 8.19
N SER A 75 12.63 9.78 8.64
CA SER A 75 11.95 8.98 9.65
C SER A 75 11.51 7.62 9.12
N VAL A 76 11.82 6.58 9.90
CA VAL A 76 11.44 5.20 9.62
C VAL A 76 10.23 4.75 10.43
N TYR A 77 9.70 5.59 11.32
CA TYR A 77 8.51 5.28 12.10
C TYR A 77 7.26 5.34 11.20
N LYS A 78 6.55 4.23 11.10
CA LYS A 78 5.33 4.11 10.27
C LYS A 78 4.21 3.46 11.06
N ILE A 79 3.00 3.99 10.92
CA ILE A 79 1.80 3.41 11.53
C ILE A 79 1.01 2.69 10.43
N PRO A 80 0.84 1.36 10.52
CA PRO A 80 -0.07 0.64 9.64
C PRO A 80 -1.51 1.17 9.81
N LEU A 81 -2.13 1.52 8.69
CA LEU A 81 -3.48 2.08 8.65
C LEU A 81 -4.31 1.34 7.61
N PHE A 82 -5.54 0.98 7.99
CA PHE A 82 -6.57 0.57 7.05
C PHE A 82 -7.57 1.70 6.88
N LEU A 83 -7.86 2.05 5.62
CA LEU A 83 -8.89 3.02 5.28
C LEU A 83 -10.07 2.32 4.60
N SER A 84 -11.27 2.51 5.13
CA SER A 84 -12.49 1.91 4.59
C SER A 84 -13.02 2.61 3.33
N PRO A 85 -14.01 1.97 2.67
CA PRO A 85 -15.19 2.56 2.09
C PRO A 85 -15.47 4.07 2.27
N PRO A 86 -15.50 5.00 1.28
CA PRO A 86 -16.27 6.22 1.52
C PRO A 86 -17.75 5.85 1.69
N VAL A 87 -18.34 6.25 2.81
CA VAL A 87 -19.78 6.12 3.07
C VAL A 87 -20.41 7.49 2.94
N ARG A 88 -21.35 7.65 2.01
CA ARG A 88 -22.05 8.93 1.77
C ARG A 88 -23.39 8.95 2.49
N ASP A 89 -23.65 10.03 3.21
CA ASP A 89 -24.94 10.33 3.83
C ASP A 89 -25.44 11.76 3.44
N SER A 90 -26.49 12.24 4.10
CA SER A 90 -27.03 13.59 3.86
C SER A 90 -26.14 14.72 4.40
N GLN A 91 -25.17 14.40 5.24
CA GLN A 91 -24.30 15.33 5.95
C GLN A 91 -22.87 15.37 5.40
N GLY A 92 -22.51 14.49 4.47
CA GLY A 92 -21.19 14.45 3.84
C GLY A 92 -20.72 13.04 3.49
N VAL A 93 -19.40 12.87 3.48
CA VAL A 93 -18.76 11.56 3.32
C VAL A 93 -17.99 11.22 4.58
N THR A 94 -18.08 9.96 4.99
CA THR A 94 -17.39 9.42 6.15
C THR A 94 -16.44 8.30 5.74
N PHE A 95 -15.26 8.28 6.33
CA PHE A 95 -14.30 7.17 6.24
C PHE A 95 -14.02 6.62 7.63
N ASP A 96 -13.67 5.34 7.70
CA ASP A 96 -13.09 4.73 8.90
C ASP A 96 -11.60 4.50 8.66
N ALA A 97 -10.78 5.18 9.46
CA ALA A 97 -9.34 4.97 9.53
C ALA A 97 -9.05 4.09 10.76
N VAL A 98 -8.72 2.83 10.51
CA VAL A 98 -8.45 1.84 11.55
C VAL A 98 -6.95 1.70 11.72
N VAL A 99 -6.46 1.80 12.95
CA VAL A 99 -5.06 1.57 13.34
C VAL A 99 -4.96 0.54 14.46
N HIS A 100 -3.74 0.13 14.85
CA HIS A 100 -3.57 -0.65 16.07
C HIS A 100 -3.98 0.19 17.32
N PRO A 101 -4.45 -0.41 18.44
CA PRO A 101 -4.85 0.35 19.63
C PRO A 101 -3.75 1.20 20.27
N GLN A 102 -2.48 0.84 20.07
CA GLN A 102 -1.34 1.56 20.66
C GLN A 102 -1.22 3.02 20.17
N PRO A 103 -1.18 3.32 18.85
CA PRO A 103 -1.28 4.69 18.35
C PRO A 103 -2.47 5.47 18.90
N LEU A 104 -3.64 4.82 18.94
CA LEU A 104 -4.85 5.49 19.42
C LEU A 104 -4.76 5.84 20.90
N ALA A 105 -4.25 4.93 21.73
CA ALA A 105 -4.01 5.18 23.15
C ALA A 105 -3.02 6.33 23.38
N ARG A 106 -1.95 6.41 22.58
CA ARG A 106 -1.01 7.53 22.63
C ARG A 106 -1.68 8.85 22.23
N ALA A 107 -2.47 8.85 21.15
CA ALA A 107 -3.20 10.04 20.70
C ALA A 107 -4.22 10.59 21.72
N VAL A 108 -4.65 9.79 22.69
CA VAL A 108 -5.49 10.27 23.80
C VAL A 108 -4.70 11.10 24.81
N GLN A 109 -3.42 10.82 24.99
CA GLN A 109 -2.56 11.42 26.02
C GLN A 109 -1.65 12.52 25.45
N ASP A 110 -1.28 12.41 24.18
CA ASP A 110 -0.32 13.25 23.47
C ASP A 110 -1.03 13.91 22.29
N PHE A 111 -1.31 15.22 22.43
CA PHE A 111 -2.04 15.97 21.40
C PHE A 111 -1.22 16.15 20.13
N ASP A 112 0.10 16.30 20.22
CA ASP A 112 0.97 16.41 19.04
C ASP A 112 0.97 15.10 18.26
N PHE A 113 1.00 13.96 18.96
CA PHE A 113 0.81 12.66 18.32
C PHE A 113 -0.59 12.50 17.73
N LYS A 114 -1.63 13.06 18.36
CA LYS A 114 -2.98 13.09 17.80
C LYS A 114 -3.03 13.87 16.49
N LEU A 115 -2.37 15.03 16.42
CA LEU A 115 -2.25 15.82 15.19
C LEU A 115 -1.53 15.04 14.10
N TYR A 116 -0.42 14.38 14.44
CA TYR A 116 0.30 13.50 13.51
C TYR A 116 -0.59 12.36 12.98
N LEU A 117 -1.36 11.71 13.85
CA LEU A 117 -2.27 10.64 13.45
C LEU A 117 -3.40 11.16 12.54
N ILE A 118 -3.91 12.36 12.80
CA ILE A 118 -4.91 13.03 11.95
C ILE A 118 -4.32 13.33 10.57
N GLU A 119 -3.11 13.89 10.51
CA GLU A 119 -2.44 14.21 9.25
C GLU A 119 -2.23 12.93 8.42
N LEU A 120 -1.73 11.86 9.04
CA LEU A 120 -1.60 10.55 8.39
C LEU A 120 -2.94 10.06 7.83
N CYS A 121 -4.03 10.19 8.58
CA CYS A 121 -5.36 9.80 8.09
C CYS A 121 -5.80 10.65 6.89
N MET A 122 -5.52 11.96 6.89
CA MET A 122 -5.84 12.84 5.75
C MET A 122 -5.04 12.45 4.51
N GLU A 123 -3.73 12.21 4.64
CA GLU A 123 -2.86 11.77 3.54
C GLU A 123 -3.37 10.48 2.90
N TRP A 124 -3.73 9.48 3.71
CA TRP A 124 -4.28 8.21 3.21
C TRP A 124 -5.62 8.39 2.47
N VAL A 125 -6.45 9.33 2.92
CA VAL A 125 -7.71 9.66 2.26
C VAL A 125 -7.44 10.32 0.91
N GLU A 126 -6.51 11.28 0.84
CA GLU A 126 -6.12 11.98 -0.39
C GLU A 126 -5.38 11.05 -1.38
N GLU A 127 -4.66 10.05 -0.90
CA GLU A 127 -4.02 9.04 -1.74
C GLU A 127 -5.05 8.11 -2.41
N ARG A 128 -6.15 7.80 -1.71
CA ARG A 128 -7.18 6.86 -2.20
C ARG A 128 -8.38 7.51 -2.89
N ALA A 129 -8.58 8.81 -2.72
CA ALA A 129 -9.67 9.55 -3.34
C ALA A 129 -9.11 10.77 -4.08
N PRO A 130 -9.62 11.10 -5.29
CA PRO A 130 -9.11 12.21 -6.10
C PRO A 130 -9.58 13.58 -5.55
N MET A 131 -9.21 13.89 -4.31
CA MET A 131 -9.59 15.11 -3.60
C MET A 131 -8.43 15.61 -2.74
N GLN A 132 -8.46 16.91 -2.45
CA GLN A 132 -7.60 17.52 -1.46
C GLN A 132 -8.43 17.98 -0.26
N LEU A 133 -8.00 17.65 0.94
CA LEU A 133 -8.64 18.01 2.19
C LEU A 133 -8.09 19.33 2.72
N SER A 134 -8.94 20.09 3.39
CA SER A 134 -8.51 21.24 4.18
C SER A 134 -7.74 20.74 5.42
N ARG A 135 -6.60 21.38 5.71
CA ARG A 135 -5.90 21.18 6.99
C ARG A 135 -6.55 21.94 8.15
N GLN A 136 -7.60 22.71 7.88
CA GLN A 136 -8.51 23.21 8.91
C GLN A 136 -9.55 22.13 9.21
N PHE A 137 -9.49 21.55 10.40
CA PHE A 137 -10.42 20.53 10.86
C PHE A 137 -11.01 20.89 12.22
N THR A 138 -12.09 20.21 12.57
CA THR A 138 -12.72 20.24 13.88
C THR A 138 -12.67 18.87 14.52
N LEU A 139 -12.70 18.82 15.86
CA LEU A 139 -12.75 17.59 16.65
C LEU A 139 -14.09 17.51 17.38
N PRO A 140 -15.13 16.94 16.75
CA PRO A 140 -16.39 16.66 17.43
C PRO A 140 -16.17 15.83 18.71
N SER A 141 -16.90 16.16 19.78
CA SER A 141 -16.86 15.41 21.04
C SER A 141 -17.68 14.10 20.97
N ILE A 142 -17.50 13.34 19.89
CA ILE A 142 -18.08 12.01 19.69
C ILE A 142 -16.96 11.02 19.33
N PRO A 143 -17.04 9.77 19.78
CA PRO A 143 -16.00 8.77 19.53
C PRO A 143 -16.11 8.16 18.12
N TYR A 144 -17.29 8.26 17.50
CA TYR A 144 -17.60 7.70 16.18
C TYR A 144 -18.81 8.43 15.58
N TYR A 145 -18.79 8.66 14.27
CA TYR A 145 -19.91 9.21 13.51
C TYR A 145 -20.62 8.09 12.74
N GLY A 146 -21.90 7.88 13.04
CA GLY A 146 -22.71 6.78 12.50
C GLY A 146 -22.65 5.52 13.37
N THR A 147 -22.83 4.35 12.75
CA THR A 147 -22.77 3.05 13.43
C THR A 147 -21.53 2.28 12.98
N PRO A 148 -20.69 1.76 13.90
CA PRO A 148 -19.53 0.95 13.54
C PRO A 148 -19.92 -0.29 12.72
N GLY A 149 -19.40 -0.35 11.50
CA GLY A 149 -19.57 -1.48 10.59
C GLY A 149 -18.43 -2.48 10.66
N ALA A 150 -18.67 -3.71 10.23
CA ALA A 150 -17.61 -4.70 10.04
C ALA A 150 -16.90 -4.44 8.70
N HIS A 151 -15.56 -4.42 8.73
CA HIS A 151 -14.71 -4.25 7.57
C HIS A 151 -13.97 -5.56 7.26
N HIS A 152 -13.80 -5.87 5.98
CA HIS A 152 -12.99 -7.02 5.56
C HIS A 152 -11.59 -6.56 5.19
N ILE A 153 -10.60 -6.96 5.98
CA ILE A 153 -9.20 -6.59 5.79
C ILE A 153 -8.41 -7.82 5.31
N ASN A 154 -7.66 -7.64 4.23
CA ASN A 154 -6.65 -8.59 3.81
C ASN A 154 -5.33 -8.20 4.45
N LEU A 155 -5.01 -8.82 5.57
CA LEU A 155 -3.72 -8.67 6.20
C LEU A 155 -2.72 -9.68 5.63
N PRO A 156 -1.45 -9.29 5.44
CA PRO A 156 -0.39 -10.25 5.27
C PRO A 156 -0.36 -11.18 6.49
N GLU A 157 -0.27 -12.50 6.28
CA GLU A 157 -0.07 -13.41 7.41
C GLU A 157 1.24 -13.04 8.13
N PRO A 158 1.22 -12.95 9.48
CA PRO A 158 2.44 -12.71 10.22
C PRO A 158 3.41 -13.87 9.95
N GLN A 159 4.57 -13.56 9.39
CA GLN A 159 5.63 -14.55 9.24
C GLN A 159 6.09 -14.93 10.65
N LEU A 160 5.85 -16.18 11.05
CA LEU A 160 6.40 -16.77 12.27
C LEU A 160 7.93 -16.79 12.16
N VAL A 161 8.58 -15.74 12.65
CA VAL A 161 10.02 -15.76 12.90
C VAL A 161 10.22 -16.48 14.23
N GLN A 162 10.50 -17.79 14.17
CA GLN A 162 11.08 -18.48 15.32
C GLN A 162 12.50 -17.96 15.49
N GLU A 163 12.75 -17.24 16.59
CA GLU A 163 14.12 -16.91 17.01
C GLU A 163 14.88 -18.22 17.21
N VAL A 164 15.82 -18.51 16.31
CA VAL A 164 16.76 -19.61 16.50
C VAL A 164 17.81 -19.11 17.49
N GLU A 165 17.74 -19.62 18.73
CA GLU A 165 18.81 -19.46 19.71
C GLU A 165 20.14 -19.88 19.07
N LYS A 166 21.06 -18.91 19.03
CA LYS A 166 22.32 -19.01 18.31
C LYS A 166 23.30 -19.86 19.12
N THR A 167 23.27 -21.18 18.92
CA THR A 167 24.37 -22.05 19.34
C THR A 167 25.34 -22.21 18.17
N GLU A 168 26.50 -21.59 18.29
CA GLU A 168 27.57 -21.64 17.31
C GLU A 168 28.12 -23.08 17.20
N ALA A 169 28.05 -23.66 15.99
CA ALA A 169 28.98 -24.71 15.58
C ALA A 169 29.16 -24.67 14.06
N HIS A 170 30.40 -24.44 13.64
CA HIS A 170 30.85 -24.45 12.26
C HIS A 170 30.56 -25.77 11.56
N THR A 171 29.85 -25.75 10.42
CA THR A 171 30.08 -26.72 9.35
C THR A 171 29.77 -26.10 7.99
N LYS A 172 30.68 -26.33 7.04
CA LYS A 172 30.74 -25.74 5.68
C LYS A 172 29.39 -25.74 4.95
N PRO A 173 29.01 -24.64 4.26
CA PRO A 173 27.76 -24.60 3.51
C PRO A 173 27.87 -25.49 2.26
N LYS A 174 27.04 -26.52 2.21
CA LYS A 174 26.76 -27.31 1.00
C LYS A 174 25.65 -26.59 0.23
N ALA A 175 25.96 -26.13 -0.98
CA ALA A 175 25.05 -25.34 -1.81
C ALA A 175 23.75 -26.11 -2.12
N LEU A 176 22.61 -25.49 -1.81
CA LEU A 176 21.27 -25.95 -2.18
C LEU A 176 20.96 -25.44 -3.60
N PRO A 177 20.36 -26.25 -4.51
CA PRO A 177 20.22 -25.91 -5.91
C PRO A 177 19.31 -24.69 -6.14
N THR A 178 19.89 -23.64 -6.70
CA THR A 178 19.20 -22.40 -7.08
C THR A 178 18.26 -22.69 -8.25
N LYS A 179 16.94 -22.63 -8.03
CA LYS A 179 15.96 -22.63 -9.12
C LYS A 179 16.12 -21.33 -9.89
N GLN A 180 16.70 -21.38 -11.10
CA GLN A 180 16.98 -20.20 -11.91
C GLN A 180 15.87 -19.96 -12.94
N VAL A 181 15.53 -18.70 -13.16
CA VAL A 181 14.67 -18.24 -14.27
C VAL A 181 15.54 -17.80 -15.44
N LYS A 182 15.17 -18.26 -16.65
CA LYS A 182 15.86 -17.91 -17.88
C LYS A 182 15.17 -16.70 -18.52
N ALA A 183 15.84 -15.56 -18.47
CA ALA A 183 15.46 -14.36 -19.19
C ALA A 183 16.10 -14.37 -20.58
N THR A 184 15.35 -14.05 -21.62
CA THR A 184 15.87 -13.85 -22.97
C THR A 184 15.29 -12.56 -23.53
N VAL A 185 16.17 -11.67 -23.96
CA VAL A 185 15.83 -10.40 -24.58
C VAL A 185 15.83 -10.60 -26.09
N THR A 186 14.77 -10.18 -26.79
CA THR A 186 14.71 -10.20 -28.25
C THR A 186 14.28 -8.83 -28.77
N GLN A 187 15.12 -8.23 -29.62
CA GLN A 187 14.80 -6.99 -30.30
C GLN A 187 13.90 -7.24 -31.51
N LEU A 188 12.71 -6.62 -31.53
CA LEU A 188 11.81 -6.66 -32.68
C LEU A 188 11.87 -5.32 -33.42
N ASN A 189 12.38 -5.34 -34.65
CA ASN A 189 12.35 -4.24 -35.61
C ASN A 189 12.93 -2.88 -35.14
N LYS A 190 13.93 -2.89 -34.23
CA LYS A 190 14.64 -1.70 -33.69
C LYS A 190 13.75 -0.66 -32.97
N GLN A 191 12.48 -0.97 -32.74
CA GLN A 191 11.50 -0.03 -32.19
C GLN A 191 10.72 -0.61 -30.99
N VAL A 192 10.70 -1.94 -30.85
CA VAL A 192 10.08 -2.59 -29.69
C VAL A 192 11.02 -3.67 -29.19
N ASP A 193 11.41 -3.53 -27.93
CA ASP A 193 12.16 -4.54 -27.21
C ASP A 193 11.18 -5.49 -26.54
N ILE A 194 11.37 -6.80 -26.76
CA ILE A 194 10.55 -7.85 -26.12
C ILE A 194 11.42 -8.61 -25.12
N LEU A 195 11.13 -8.43 -23.84
CA LEU A 195 11.71 -9.25 -22.79
C LEU A 195 10.83 -10.49 -22.59
N THR A 196 11.43 -11.66 -22.77
CA THR A 196 10.78 -12.96 -22.57
C THR A 196 11.35 -13.63 -21.33
N LEU A 197 10.48 -13.87 -20.34
CA LEU A 197 10.85 -14.49 -19.07
C LEU A 197 10.16 -15.85 -18.99
N THR A 198 10.96 -16.92 -19.02
CA THR A 198 10.45 -18.29 -19.00
C THR A 198 10.45 -18.82 -17.56
N LEU A 199 9.25 -19.01 -17.00
CA LEU A 199 9.02 -19.47 -15.63
C LEU A 199 8.73 -20.98 -15.57
N ALA A 200 9.33 -21.78 -16.45
CA ALA A 200 8.99 -23.19 -16.64
C ALA A 200 9.00 -24.04 -15.35
N THR A 201 9.82 -23.66 -14.38
CA THR A 201 9.96 -24.32 -13.07
C THR A 201 8.93 -23.90 -12.02
N TYR A 202 8.13 -22.85 -12.30
CA TYR A 202 7.11 -22.30 -11.39
C TYR A 202 5.71 -22.62 -11.92
N ARG A 203 4.84 -23.15 -11.05
CA ARG A 203 3.40 -23.27 -11.35
C ARG A 203 2.70 -22.06 -10.76
N CYS A 204 2.37 -21.08 -11.59
CA CYS A 204 1.70 -19.85 -11.17
C CYS A 204 0.63 -19.43 -12.18
N ALA A 205 -0.46 -18.84 -11.68
CA ALA A 205 -1.50 -18.17 -12.43
C ALA A 205 -1.10 -16.70 -12.70
N PRO A 206 -1.70 -16.01 -13.69
CA PRO A 206 -1.38 -14.61 -13.98
C PRO A 206 -1.53 -13.69 -12.77
N SER A 207 -2.53 -13.93 -11.91
CA SER A 207 -2.79 -13.14 -10.69
C SER A 207 -1.71 -13.28 -9.62
N GLN A 208 -0.82 -14.26 -9.76
CA GLN A 208 0.26 -14.56 -8.81
C GLN A 208 1.60 -13.99 -9.27
N VAL A 209 1.66 -13.35 -10.43
CA VAL A 209 2.91 -12.86 -11.02
C VAL A 209 2.87 -11.33 -11.06
N LEU A 210 3.68 -10.71 -10.23
CA LEU A 210 3.92 -9.27 -10.22
C LEU A 210 5.24 -8.96 -10.94
N VAL A 211 5.24 -7.89 -11.74
CA VAL A 211 6.39 -7.52 -12.58
C VAL A 211 6.70 -6.05 -12.37
N GLU A 212 7.89 -5.78 -11.89
CA GLU A 212 8.44 -4.43 -11.75
C GLU A 212 9.58 -4.27 -12.76
N ILE A 213 9.62 -3.14 -13.44
CA ILE A 213 10.62 -2.82 -14.44
C ILE A 213 11.29 -1.52 -13.99
N ASP A 214 12.50 -1.65 -13.47
CA ASP A 214 13.38 -0.54 -13.17
C ASP A 214 14.23 -0.20 -14.42
N PRO A 215 14.97 0.92 -14.46
CA PRO A 215 15.78 1.28 -15.64
C PRO A 215 16.90 0.29 -16.01
N THR A 216 17.23 -0.67 -15.14
CA THR A 216 18.33 -1.63 -15.35
C THR A 216 17.96 -3.07 -15.03
N THR A 217 16.82 -3.29 -14.39
CA THR A 217 16.44 -4.59 -13.82
C THR A 217 14.96 -4.84 -13.95
N VAL A 218 14.60 -6.06 -14.36
CA VAL A 218 13.23 -6.55 -14.27
C VAL A 218 13.16 -7.48 -13.09
N THR A 219 12.25 -7.16 -12.19
CA THR A 219 11.91 -7.98 -11.03
C THR A 219 10.60 -8.69 -11.33
N VAL A 220 10.62 -10.02 -11.27
CA VAL A 220 9.40 -10.84 -11.26
C VAL A 220 9.22 -11.41 -9.87
N THR A 221 8.06 -11.15 -9.30
CA THR A 221 7.66 -11.67 -8.00
C THR A 221 6.53 -12.68 -8.22
N ILE A 222 6.78 -13.94 -7.86
CA ILE A 222 5.81 -15.03 -7.96
C ILE A 222 5.28 -15.35 -6.57
N ASP A 223 3.96 -15.35 -6.42
CA ASP A 223 3.23 -15.61 -5.16
C ASP A 223 3.64 -14.68 -4.00
N ASN A 224 4.25 -13.52 -4.29
CA ASN A 224 4.88 -12.64 -3.29
C ASN A 224 6.01 -13.30 -2.47
N VAL A 225 6.48 -14.48 -2.88
CA VAL A 225 7.50 -15.24 -2.18
C VAL A 225 8.79 -15.31 -2.99
N THR A 226 8.69 -15.61 -4.28
CA THR A 226 9.87 -15.81 -5.13
C THR A 226 10.14 -14.55 -5.93
N ARG A 227 11.12 -13.76 -5.47
CA ARG A 227 11.63 -12.60 -6.19
C ARG A 227 12.78 -13.01 -7.10
N LEU A 228 12.65 -12.72 -8.38
CA LEU A 228 13.60 -13.07 -9.42
C LEU A 228 13.98 -11.79 -10.13
N GLN A 229 15.26 -11.46 -10.09
CA GLN A 229 15.77 -10.27 -10.74
C GLN A 229 16.63 -10.67 -11.92
N THR A 230 16.40 -10.01 -13.05
CA THR A 230 17.24 -10.16 -14.22
C THR A 230 17.63 -8.79 -14.73
N PRO A 231 18.92 -8.53 -14.98
CA PRO A 231 19.33 -7.28 -15.59
C PRO A 231 18.78 -7.23 -17.02
N HIS A 232 18.33 -6.05 -17.44
CA HIS A 232 18.02 -5.79 -18.84
C HIS A 232 18.79 -4.56 -19.35
N PRO A 233 19.16 -4.54 -20.64
CA PRO A 233 20.06 -3.53 -21.19
C PRO A 233 19.38 -2.19 -21.52
N PHE A 234 18.18 -1.90 -20.98
CA PHE A 234 17.30 -0.87 -21.55
C PHE A 234 17.00 0.28 -20.59
N THR A 235 17.41 1.50 -20.92
CA THR A 235 17.42 2.63 -19.98
C THR A 235 16.32 3.67 -20.14
N SER A 236 15.36 3.54 -21.07
CA SER A 236 14.22 4.49 -21.11
C SER A 236 13.00 3.95 -21.87
N TYR A 237 11.91 3.65 -21.16
CA TYR A 237 10.61 3.38 -21.76
C TYR A 237 9.56 4.31 -21.15
N GLN A 238 8.68 4.86 -21.97
CA GLN A 238 7.57 5.71 -21.51
C GLN A 238 6.40 4.90 -20.98
N SER A 239 6.20 3.69 -21.51
CA SER A 239 5.18 2.75 -21.04
C SER A 239 5.57 1.33 -21.43
N CYS A 240 5.37 0.35 -20.55
CA CYS A 240 5.61 -1.07 -20.83
C CYS A 240 4.29 -1.82 -20.65
N ARG A 241 4.08 -2.88 -21.44
CA ARG A 241 2.92 -3.77 -21.29
C ARG A 241 3.38 -5.19 -21.08
N ALA A 242 2.90 -5.83 -20.01
CA ALA A 242 3.22 -7.22 -19.70
C ALA A 242 2.03 -8.15 -19.97
N TYR A 243 2.31 -9.32 -20.55
CA TYR A 243 1.31 -10.35 -20.84
C TYR A 243 1.85 -11.71 -20.41
N PHE A 244 1.07 -12.43 -19.61
CA PHE A 244 1.41 -13.78 -19.18
C PHE A 244 0.76 -14.82 -20.09
N ILE A 245 1.59 -15.58 -20.80
CA ILE A 245 1.14 -16.68 -21.66
C ILE A 245 1.11 -17.96 -20.82
N THR A 246 -0.08 -18.34 -20.36
CA THR A 246 -0.32 -19.49 -19.47
C THR A 246 0.12 -20.82 -20.08
N GLN A 247 -0.10 -21.01 -21.39
CA GLN A 247 0.20 -22.25 -22.12
C GLN A 247 1.69 -22.65 -22.01
N ASN A 248 2.59 -21.67 -22.15
CA ASN A 248 4.04 -21.88 -22.12
C ASN A 248 4.71 -21.26 -20.88
N ARG A 249 3.91 -20.81 -19.90
CA ARG A 249 4.35 -20.12 -18.67
C ARG A 249 5.42 -19.06 -18.93
N THR A 250 5.13 -18.26 -19.93
CA THR A 250 6.06 -17.26 -20.44
C THR A 250 5.47 -15.90 -20.18
N LEU A 251 6.18 -15.07 -19.44
CA LEU A 251 5.85 -13.67 -19.28
C LEU A 251 6.56 -12.88 -20.38
N LYS A 252 5.78 -12.17 -21.19
CA LYS A 252 6.30 -11.27 -22.22
C LYS A 252 6.07 -9.83 -21.81
N VAL A 253 7.13 -9.06 -21.77
CA VAL A 253 7.06 -7.62 -21.54
C VAL A 253 7.41 -6.92 -22.85
N LEU A 254 6.46 -6.14 -23.35
CA LEU A 254 6.56 -5.30 -24.53
C LEU A 254 6.94 -3.89 -24.08
N CYS A 255 8.14 -3.48 -24.48
CA CYS A 255 8.69 -2.17 -24.16
C CYS A 255 8.86 -1.36 -25.45
N PRO A 256 7.89 -0.50 -25.81
CA PRO A 256 8.04 0.42 -26.94
C PRO A 256 9.16 1.43 -26.66
N SER A 257 10.17 1.48 -27.53
CA SER A 257 11.30 2.40 -27.34
C SER A 257 10.84 3.86 -27.46
N SER A 258 11.31 4.71 -26.54
CA SER A 258 11.22 6.15 -26.72
C SER A 258 12.22 6.54 -27.81
N LYS A 259 11.73 7.02 -28.96
CA LYS A 259 12.61 7.69 -29.93
C LYS A 259 13.21 8.95 -29.32
#